data_AF-R2VCU7-F1
#
_entry.id   AF-R2VCU7-F1
#
_cell.length_a   1.000
_cell.length_b   1.000
_cell.length_c   1.000
_cell.angle_alpha   90.00
_cell.angle_beta   90.00
_cell.angle_gamma   90.00
#
_symmetry.space_group_name_H-M   'P 1'
#
loop_
_entity.id
_entity.type
_entity.pdbx_description
1 polymer ?
#
loop_
_entity_poly.entity_id
_entity_poly.type
_entity_poly.pdbx_seq_one_letter_code
_entity_poly.pdbx_strand_id
1 'polypeptide(L)'
;MDFKDLQQKIKRECNSEIIDRKLLKSIATKVKSSDIIISAFDCFDSDNNLCLVVATKSKMIIATNQFFKSAKISVINLKSVTDIRLKKGLFKQQLIVSNIRKDTVFYKISQKAQLNSLISMI
;
A
#
# COMPACT_ATOMS: atom_id res chain seq x y z
N MET A 1 3.38 -2.82 -15.88
CA MET A 1 4.12 -1.71 -16.51
C MET A 1 5.56 -1.73 -16.03
N ASP A 2 6.45 -0.92 -16.58
CA ASP A 2 7.78 -0.75 -15.97
C ASP A 2 7.70 0.12 -14.70
N PHE A 3 8.78 0.17 -13.91
CA PHE A 3 8.76 0.86 -12.63
C PHE A 3 8.76 2.39 -12.76
N LYS A 4 9.34 2.96 -13.84
CA LYS A 4 9.33 4.41 -14.09
C LYS A 4 7.92 4.86 -14.46
N ASP A 5 7.23 4.08 -15.28
CA ASP A 5 5.82 4.30 -15.62
C ASP A 5 4.95 4.25 -14.37
N LEU A 6 5.15 3.25 -13.50
CA LEU A 6 4.41 3.15 -12.25
C LEU A 6 4.69 4.36 -11.35
N GLN A 7 5.94 4.79 -11.25
CA GLN A 7 6.33 5.96 -10.47
C GLN A 7 5.60 7.22 -10.94
N GLN A 8 5.62 7.47 -12.25
CA GLN A 8 4.93 8.62 -12.86
C GLN A 8 3.42 8.54 -12.67
N LYS A 9 2.84 7.34 -12.84
CA LYS A 9 1.41 7.11 -12.64
C LYS A 9 0.98 7.41 -11.21
N ILE A 10 1.75 6.96 -10.20
CA ILE A 10 1.47 7.28 -8.80
C ILE A 10 1.59 8.79 -8.55
N LYS A 11 2.63 9.46 -9.09
CA LYS A 11 2.75 10.92 -8.94
C LYS A 11 1.55 11.64 -9.54
N ARG A 12 1.07 11.22 -10.72
CA ARG A 12 -0.08 11.82 -11.40
C ARG A 12 -1.40 11.58 -10.69
N GLU A 13 -1.65 10.34 -10.25
CA GLU A 13 -2.96 9.92 -9.71
C GLU A 13 -3.09 10.21 -8.20
N CYS A 14 -1.97 10.19 -7.47
CA CYS A 14 -1.95 10.34 -6.01
C CYS A 14 -1.23 11.62 -5.54
N ASN A 15 -0.59 12.39 -6.42
CA ASN A 15 0.31 13.49 -6.03
C ASN A 15 1.34 13.06 -4.95
N SER A 16 1.78 11.80 -5.03
CA SER A 16 2.63 11.17 -4.02
C SER A 16 3.99 10.84 -4.62
N GLU A 17 5.05 11.13 -3.88
CA GLU A 17 6.40 10.66 -4.20
C GLU A 17 6.70 9.44 -3.35
N ILE A 18 6.79 8.30 -4.02
CA ILE A 18 7.12 7.01 -3.40
C ILE A 18 8.63 6.92 -3.31
N ILE A 19 9.12 6.61 -2.11
CA ILE A 19 10.53 6.79 -1.79
C ILE A 19 11.32 5.53 -2.14
N ASP A 20 10.77 4.34 -1.90
CA ASP A 20 11.52 3.09 -2.08
C ASP A 20 11.43 2.54 -3.53
N ARG A 21 12.47 2.82 -4.32
CA ARG A 21 12.61 2.32 -5.70
C ARG A 21 12.70 0.80 -5.80
N LYS A 22 13.23 0.10 -4.79
CA LYS A 22 13.38 -1.37 -4.80
C LYS A 22 12.00 -2.03 -4.66
N LEU A 23 11.18 -1.54 -3.74
CA LEU A 23 9.80 -1.99 -3.55
C LEU A 23 8.91 -1.59 -4.73
N LEU A 24 9.11 -0.41 -5.31
CA LEU A 24 8.37 0.00 -6.50
C LEU A 24 8.64 -0.92 -7.70
N LYS A 25 9.91 -1.29 -7.91
CA LYS A 25 10.30 -2.25 -8.95
C LYS A 25 9.66 -3.62 -8.76
N SER A 26 9.51 -4.09 -7.52
CA SER A 26 8.95 -5.43 -7.27
C SER A 26 7.46 -5.52 -7.60
N ILE A 27 6.70 -4.42 -7.52
CA ILE A 27 5.26 -4.40 -7.78
C ILE A 27 4.86 -3.88 -9.17
N ALA A 28 5.79 -3.30 -9.93
CA ALA A 28 5.52 -2.66 -11.23
C ALA A 28 4.75 -3.56 -12.21
N THR A 29 5.09 -4.86 -12.24
CA THR A 29 4.43 -5.84 -13.11
C THR A 29 3.04 -6.27 -12.63
N LYS A 30 2.67 -5.97 -11.37
CA LYS A 30 1.36 -6.28 -10.80
C LYS A 30 0.33 -5.17 -11.00
N VAL A 31 0.77 -3.98 -11.42
CA VAL A 31 -0.09 -2.85 -11.79
C VAL A 31 -0.19 -2.78 -13.31
N LYS A 32 -1.43 -2.85 -13.82
CA LYS A 32 -1.73 -2.69 -15.24
C LYS A 32 -1.93 -1.21 -15.56
N SER A 33 -1.68 -0.79 -16.79
CA SER A 33 -1.87 0.61 -17.22
C SER A 33 -3.33 1.08 -17.04
N SER A 34 -4.28 0.15 -17.18
CA SER A 34 -5.71 0.37 -16.95
C SER A 34 -6.14 0.37 -15.49
N ASP A 35 -5.28 -0.07 -14.55
CA ASP A 35 -5.60 0.05 -13.13
C ASP A 35 -5.64 1.54 -12.74
N ILE A 36 -6.66 1.97 -12.01
CA ILE A 36 -6.74 3.33 -11.44
C ILE A 36 -6.20 3.26 -10.02
N ILE A 37 -5.08 3.95 -9.75
CA ILE A 37 -4.45 4.01 -8.44
C ILE A 37 -5.18 5.09 -7.62
N ILE A 38 -5.64 4.70 -6.44
CA ILE A 38 -6.44 5.56 -5.55
C ILE A 38 -5.63 6.03 -4.35
N SER A 39 -4.61 5.27 -3.97
CA SER A 39 -3.73 5.59 -2.86
C SER A 39 -2.43 4.83 -3.01
N ALA A 40 -1.32 5.50 -2.68
CA ALA A 40 -0.02 4.86 -2.58
C ALA A 40 0.82 5.49 -1.48
N PHE A 41 1.38 4.67 -0.60
CA PHE A 41 2.15 5.14 0.55
C PHE A 41 3.19 4.14 1.03
N ASP A 42 4.26 4.69 1.60
CA ASP A 42 5.26 3.96 2.37
C ASP A 42 4.79 3.81 3.82
N CYS A 43 5.00 2.63 4.41
CA CYS A 43 4.59 2.29 5.76
C CYS A 43 5.44 1.14 6.32
N PHE A 44 5.07 0.63 7.49
CA PHE A 44 5.70 -0.54 8.11
C PHE A 44 4.63 -1.57 8.50
N ASP A 45 4.92 -2.85 8.31
CA ASP A 45 4.07 -3.95 8.77
C ASP A 45 4.28 -4.27 10.26
N SER A 46 3.48 -5.19 10.82
CA SER A 46 3.58 -5.64 12.23
C SER A 46 4.99 -6.01 12.67
N ASP A 47 5.81 -6.51 11.74
CA ASP A 47 7.16 -7.02 12.00
C ASP A 47 8.25 -5.94 11.80
N ASN A 48 7.83 -4.68 11.59
CA ASN A 48 8.70 -3.51 11.39
C ASN A 48 9.55 -3.57 10.12
N ASN A 49 9.03 -4.28 9.11
CA ASN A 49 9.58 -4.25 7.77
C ASN A 49 9.02 -3.04 7.01
N LEU A 50 9.88 -2.36 6.25
CA LEU A 50 9.46 -1.31 5.33
C LEU A 50 8.55 -1.90 4.26
N CYS A 51 7.40 -1.26 4.04
CA CYS A 51 6.37 -1.69 3.11
C CYS A 51 5.97 -0.54 2.18
N LEU A 52 5.73 -0.90 0.93
CA LEU A 52 5.06 -0.05 -0.05
C LEU A 52 3.67 -0.60 -0.31
N VAL A 53 2.65 0.21 -0.09
CA VAL A 53 1.25 -0.10 -0.41
C VAL A 53 0.83 0.71 -1.63
N VAL A 54 0.32 0.03 -2.64
CA VAL A 54 -0.35 0.64 -3.81
C VAL A 54 -1.75 0.05 -3.89
N ALA A 55 -2.74 0.87 -3.60
CA ALA A 55 -4.15 0.53 -3.71
C ALA A 55 -4.71 1.04 -5.04
N THR A 56 -5.37 0.16 -5.76
CA THR A 56 -6.19 0.47 -6.93
C THR A 56 -7.66 0.36 -6.55
N LYS A 57 -8.58 0.71 -7.46
CA LYS A 57 -10.03 0.50 -7.24
C LYS A 57 -10.44 -0.95 -6.94
N SER A 58 -9.62 -1.96 -7.29
CA SER A 58 -10.00 -3.38 -7.20
C SER A 58 -9.13 -4.20 -6.25
N LYS A 59 -7.90 -3.76 -5.99
CA LYS A 59 -6.92 -4.53 -5.20
C LYS A 59 -5.95 -3.61 -4.49
N MET A 60 -5.43 -4.09 -3.36
CA MET A 60 -4.30 -3.51 -2.66
C MET A 60 -3.08 -4.41 -2.88
N ILE A 61 -1.99 -3.84 -3.39
CA ILE A 61 -0.73 -4.52 -3.62
C ILE A 61 0.26 -4.02 -2.57
N ILE A 62 0.87 -4.95 -1.84
CA ILE A 62 1.79 -4.65 -0.73
C ILE A 62 3.12 -5.31 -1.07
N ALA A 63 4.18 -4.52 -1.16
CA ALA A 63 5.55 -5.04 -1.20
C ALA A 63 6.25 -4.77 0.13
N THR A 64 6.74 -5.84 0.76
CA THR A 64 7.45 -5.80 2.02
C THR A 64 8.92 -6.07 1.78
N ASN A 65 9.80 -5.18 2.24
CA ASN A 65 11.24 -5.39 2.20
C ASN A 65 11.62 -6.47 3.22
N GLN A 66 12.13 -7.60 2.74
CA GLN A 66 12.66 -8.63 3.60
C GLN A 66 14.18 -8.52 3.59
N PHE A 67 14.79 -8.35 4.76
CA PHE A 67 16.25 -8.29 4.89
C PHE A 67 16.90 -9.49 4.18
N PHE A 68 17.89 -9.21 3.32
CA PHE A 68 18.64 -10.20 2.53
C PHE A 68 17.81 -11.12 1.61
N LYS A 69 16.53 -10.81 1.37
CA LYS A 69 15.65 -11.58 0.49
C LYS A 69 15.00 -10.68 -0.56
N SER A 70 14.37 -11.31 -1.56
CA SER A 70 13.48 -10.60 -2.48
C SER A 70 12.30 -10.01 -1.71
N ALA A 71 11.74 -8.92 -2.23
CA ALA A 71 10.58 -8.32 -1.60
C ALA A 71 9.40 -9.30 -1.64
N LYS A 72 8.74 -9.49 -0.48
CA LYS A 72 7.51 -10.29 -0.42
C LYS A 72 6.37 -9.45 -0.97
N ILE A 73 5.63 -10.01 -1.93
CA ILE A 73 4.48 -9.34 -2.55
C ILE A 73 3.20 -10.01 -2.06
N SER A 74 2.29 -9.22 -1.50
CA SER A 74 0.94 -9.65 -1.14
C SER A 74 -0.08 -8.85 -1.93
N VAL A 75 -1.13 -9.50 -2.39
CA VAL A 75 -2.24 -8.82 -3.10
C VAL A 75 -3.54 -9.14 -2.36
N ILE A 76 -4.25 -8.10 -1.94
CA ILE A 76 -5.56 -8.20 -1.30
C ILE A 76 -6.60 -7.71 -2.30
N ASN A 77 -7.58 -8.56 -2.62
CA ASN A 77 -8.72 -8.12 -3.42
C ASN A 77 -9.63 -7.25 -2.54
N LEU A 78 -9.92 -6.01 -2.95
CA LEU A 78 -10.75 -5.12 -2.14
C LEU A 78 -12.19 -5.63 -1.95
N LYS A 79 -12.70 -6.47 -2.85
CA LYS A 79 -14.00 -7.15 -2.64
C LYS A 79 -14.01 -8.12 -1.46
N SER A 80 -12.84 -8.55 -0.99
CA SER A 80 -12.70 -9.46 0.15
C SER A 80 -12.43 -8.73 1.47
N VAL A 81 -12.22 -7.42 1.41
CA VAL A 81 -12.02 -6.57 2.59
C VAL A 81 -13.38 -6.30 3.20
N THR A 82 -13.49 -6.60 4.50
CA THR A 82 -14.72 -6.41 5.27
C THR A 82 -14.72 -5.08 6.02
N ASP A 83 -13.55 -4.54 6.33
CA ASP A 83 -13.40 -3.27 7.02
C ASP A 83 -12.00 -2.66 6.78
N ILE A 84 -11.92 -1.33 6.75
CA ILE A 84 -10.67 -0.58 6.79
C ILE A 84 -10.81 0.53 7.83
N ARG A 85 -9.99 0.48 8.88
CA ARG A 85 -10.09 1.43 9.99
C ARG A 85 -8.74 1.94 10.46
N LEU A 86 -8.76 3.15 11.02
CA LEU A 86 -7.62 3.72 11.72
C LEU A 86 -7.79 3.53 13.23
N LYS A 87 -6.85 2.79 13.83
CA LYS A 87 -6.72 2.73 15.28
C LYS A 87 -5.64 3.69 15.73
N LYS A 88 -6.03 4.75 16.45
CA LYS A 88 -5.08 5.63 17.14
C LYS A 88 -4.66 4.96 18.45
N GLY A 89 -3.41 4.52 18.55
CA GLY A 89 -2.79 4.14 19.81
C GLY A 89 -2.11 5.33 20.48
N LEU A 90 -1.69 5.15 21.74
CA LEU A 90 -1.01 6.20 22.53
C LEU A 90 0.20 6.82 21.80
N PHE A 91 0.94 6.01 21.03
CA PHE A 91 2.20 6.42 20.40
C PHE A 91 2.22 6.28 18.87
N LYS A 92 1.28 5.52 18.29
CA LYS A 92 1.28 5.19 16.86
C LYS A 92 -0.14 5.07 16.33
N GLN A 93 -0.37 5.61 15.14
CA GLN A 93 -1.55 5.34 14.33
C GLN A 93 -1.35 4.04 13.55
N GLN A 94 -2.35 3.17 13.57
CA GLN A 94 -2.38 1.91 12.85
C GLN A 94 -3.49 1.96 11.81
N LEU A 95 -3.19 1.58 10.57
CA LEU A 95 -4.17 1.21 9.57
C LEU A 95 -4.41 -0.29 9.67
N ILE A 96 -5.67 -0.69 9.85
CA ILE A 96 -6.08 -2.09 9.90
C ILE A 96 -6.97 -2.34 8.70
N VAL A 97 -6.56 -3.28 7.85
CA VAL A 97 -7.33 -3.79 6.71
C VAL A 97 -7.78 -5.20 7.06
N SER A 98 -9.06 -5.34 7.38
CA SER A 98 -9.66 -6.61 7.79
C SER A 98 -10.24 -7.36 6.59
N ASN A 99 -10.03 -8.66 6.54
CA ASN A 99 -10.83 -9.58 5.73
C ASN A 99 -11.34 -10.72 6.60
N ILE A 100 -12.23 -11.56 6.05
CA ILE A 100 -12.85 -12.69 6.77
C ILE A 100 -11.82 -13.62 7.44
N ARG A 101 -10.60 -13.72 6.89
CA ARG A 101 -9.57 -14.64 7.38
C ARG A 101 -8.58 -14.00 8.35
N LYS A 102 -8.22 -12.74 8.16
CA LYS A 102 -7.19 -12.06 8.94
C LYS A 102 -7.19 -10.54 8.78
N ASP A 103 -6.64 -9.88 9.79
CA ASP A 103 -6.27 -8.48 9.75
C ASP A 103 -4.87 -8.30 9.15
N THR A 104 -4.71 -7.27 8.33
CA THR A 104 -3.41 -6.75 7.89
C THR A 104 -3.20 -5.39 8.52
N VAL A 105 -2.12 -5.21 9.27
CA VAL A 105 -1.88 -3.99 10.06
C VAL A 105 -0.64 -3.27 9.56
N PHE A 106 -0.78 -1.96 9.34
CA PHE A 106 0.29 -1.05 8.94
C PHE A 106 0.43 0.10 9.93
N TYR A 107 1.65 0.62 10.09
CA TYR A 107 1.93 1.81 10.89
C TYR A 107 3.01 2.69 10.24
N LYS A 108 3.32 3.84 10.88
CA LYS A 108 4.30 4.83 10.38
C LYS A 108 4.04 5.18 8.90
N ILE A 109 2.79 5.48 8.58
CA ILE A 109 2.35 5.79 7.21
C ILE A 109 2.82 7.20 6.86
N SER A 110 3.72 7.30 5.88
CA SER A 110 4.39 8.56 5.54
C SER A 110 3.45 9.56 4.85
N GLN A 111 2.62 9.10 3.92
CA GLN A 111 1.73 9.97 3.12
C GLN A 111 0.30 9.99 3.67
N LYS A 112 0.08 10.73 4.77
CA LYS A 112 -1.22 10.82 5.49
C LYS A 112 -2.41 11.23 4.61
N ALA A 113 -2.21 12.06 3.58
CA ALA A 113 -3.28 12.42 2.66
C ALA A 113 -3.80 11.20 1.87
N GLN A 114 -2.90 10.31 1.45
CA GLN A 114 -3.26 9.09 0.72
C GLN A 114 -3.97 8.07 1.60
N LEU A 115 -3.57 8.02 2.88
CA LEU A 115 -4.29 7.23 3.88
C LEU A 115 -5.75 7.66 3.99
N ASN A 116 -6.02 8.96 4.03
CA ASN A 116 -7.39 9.48 4.08
C ASN A 116 -8.17 9.14 2.80
N SER A 117 -7.55 9.28 1.62
CA SER A 117 -8.15 8.91 0.33
C SER A 117 -8.53 7.42 0.27
N LEU A 118 -7.70 6.55 0.86
CA LEU A 118 -7.99 5.12 0.94
C LEU A 118 -9.23 4.83 1.81
N ILE A 119 -9.36 5.52 2.95
CA ILE A 119 -10.45 5.27 3.91
C ILE A 119 -11.77 5.83 3.39
N SER A 120 -11.76 6.97 2.70
CA SER A 120 -12.97 7.61 2.17
C SER A 120 -13.62 6.85 1.00
N MET A 121 -13.02 5.76 0.52
CA MET A 121 -13.55 4.94 -0.57
C MET A 121 -14.44 3.78 -0.11
N ILE A 122 -14.50 3.51 1.19
CA ILE A 122 -15.39 2.52 1.81
C ILE A 122 -16.47 3.28 2.56
#